data_AF-A0A961NNM8-F1
#
_entry.id   AF-A0A961NNM8-F1
#
_cell.length_a   1.000
_cell.length_b   1.000
_cell.length_c   1.000
_cell.angle_alpha   90.00
_cell.angle_beta   90.00
_cell.angle_gamma   90.00
#
_symmetry.space_group_name_H-M   'P 1'
#
loop_
_entity.id
_entity.type
_entity.pdbx_description
1 polymer ?
#
loop_
_entity_poly.entity_id
_entity_poly.type
_entity_poly.pdbx_seq_one_letter_code
_entity_poly.pdbx_strand_id
1 'polypeptide(L)'
;KNNQTDYARRSVQSAIDMLTELEVYNNNRVNSGYLPISIGIGIHAGEVMLGTIGSHNRLDTTVIGDAVNIAARLESLCKKYRTRILISKETYDAMVRSTGESQIDSAFDIREIDRLQVSGKNKPVTVMEVFNNDNEALKRQKAATRSAFQSARALFTSRRFTEALHAFQTLSKQAPDDYIYRMYIERCERFLANQPPSADAESMVPA
;
A
#
# COMPACT_ATOMS: atom_id res chain seq x y z
N LYS A 1 20.01 16.12 20.31
CA LYS A 1 20.65 15.36 19.21
C LYS A 1 19.54 14.60 18.48
N ASN A 2 19.47 14.74 17.16
CA ASN A 2 18.28 14.60 16.31
C ASN A 2 17.44 13.33 16.51
N ASN A 3 16.23 13.51 17.03
CA ASN A 3 15.17 12.49 17.12
C ASN A 3 14.39 12.34 15.78
N GLN A 4 15.03 12.73 14.68
CA GLN A 4 14.43 13.00 13.37
C GLN A 4 14.72 11.89 12.34
N THR A 5 15.42 10.82 12.74
CA THR A 5 15.81 9.73 11.84
C THR A 5 14.75 8.63 11.73
N ASP A 6 13.87 8.48 12.72
CA ASP A 6 12.92 7.35 12.81
C ASP A 6 11.46 7.72 12.50
N TYR A 7 11.21 8.86 11.86
CA TYR A 7 9.85 9.33 11.56
C TYR A 7 9.07 8.33 10.71
N ALA A 8 9.71 7.68 9.74
CA ALA A 8 9.04 6.75 8.84
C ALA A 8 8.54 5.51 9.60
N ARG A 9 9.40 4.91 10.44
CA ARG A 9 9.03 3.77 11.27
C ARG A 9 7.92 4.12 12.25
N ARG A 10 8.04 5.26 12.93
CA ARG A 10 7.01 5.76 13.86
C ARG A 10 5.68 6.03 13.16
N SER A 11 5.71 6.51 11.92
CA SER A 11 4.49 6.74 11.13
C SER A 11 3.81 5.42 10.78
N VAL A 12 4.57 4.40 10.37
CA VAL A 12 4.03 3.06 10.09
C VAL A 12 3.50 2.40 11.37
N GLN A 13 4.25 2.48 12.48
CA GLN A 13 3.78 1.97 13.78
C GLN A 13 2.48 2.66 14.20
N SER A 14 2.42 3.99 14.09
CA SER A 14 1.21 4.75 14.43
C SER A 14 0.01 4.32 13.59
N ALA A 15 0.19 3.98 12.30
CA ALA A 15 -0.88 3.47 11.46
C ALA A 15 -1.38 2.10 11.92
N ILE A 16 -0.48 1.22 12.36
CA ILE A 16 -0.83 -0.08 12.94
C ILE A 16 -1.63 0.12 14.24
N ASP A 17 -1.15 1.01 15.11
CA ASP A 17 -1.79 1.31 16.40
C ASP A 17 -3.19 1.92 16.20
N MET A 18 -3.35 2.82 15.22
CA MET A 18 -4.65 3.38 14.84
C MET A 18 -5.66 2.31 14.41
N LEU A 19 -5.22 1.29 13.66
CA LEU A 19 -6.10 0.20 13.24
C LEU A 19 -6.46 -0.74 14.38
N THR A 20 -5.51 -1.01 15.30
CA THR A 20 -5.75 -1.78 16.52
C THR A 20 -6.80 -1.08 17.39
N GLU A 21 -6.67 0.23 17.62
CA GLU A 21 -7.65 0.98 18.42
C GLU A 21 -9.01 1.07 17.71
N LEU A 22 -9.02 1.20 16.38
CA LEU A 22 -10.26 1.18 15.61
C LEU A 22 -11.01 -0.16 15.73
N GLU A 23 -10.29 -1.28 15.85
CA GLU A 23 -10.91 -2.58 16.10
C GLU A 23 -11.62 -2.62 17.46
N VAL A 24 -10.95 -2.15 18.52
CA VAL A 24 -11.55 -2.00 19.85
C VAL A 24 -12.79 -1.10 19.81
N TYR A 25 -12.68 0.04 19.14
CA TYR A 25 -13.80 0.96 18.96
C TYR A 25 -14.96 0.32 18.19
N ASN A 26 -14.67 -0.43 17.13
CA ASN A 26 -15.69 -1.12 16.33
C ASN A 26 -16.42 -2.21 17.11
N ASN A 27 -15.75 -2.92 18.02
CA ASN A 27 -16.41 -3.89 18.90
C ASN A 27 -17.51 -3.23 19.73
N ASN A 28 -17.23 -2.05 20.32
CA ASN A 28 -18.23 -1.28 21.06
C ASN A 28 -19.37 -0.80 20.17
N ARG A 29 -19.07 -0.40 18.92
CA ARG A 29 -20.08 0.05 17.97
C ARG A 29 -21.01 -1.08 17.53
N VAL A 30 -20.47 -2.25 17.23
CA VAL A 30 -21.26 -3.44 16.87
C VAL A 30 -22.15 -3.87 18.04
N ASN A 31 -21.63 -3.88 19.26
CA ASN A 31 -22.42 -4.18 20.47
C ASN A 31 -23.55 -3.17 20.72
N SER A 32 -23.40 -1.95 20.20
CA SER A 32 -24.41 -0.89 20.27
C SER A 32 -25.33 -0.83 19.04
N GLY A 33 -25.26 -1.82 18.13
CA GLY A 33 -26.11 -1.91 16.94
C GLY A 33 -25.67 -1.03 15.76
N TYR A 34 -24.48 -0.43 15.81
CA TYR A 34 -23.93 0.37 14.72
C TYR A 34 -23.03 -0.45 13.79
N LEU A 35 -23.01 -0.10 12.50
CA LEU A 35 -22.08 -0.68 11.52
C LEU A 35 -20.64 -0.28 11.84
N PRO A 36 -19.64 -1.17 11.68
CA PRO A 36 -18.23 -0.86 11.90
C PRO A 36 -17.68 0.18 10.90
N ILE A 37 -16.62 0.89 11.29
CA ILE A 37 -15.90 1.88 10.47
C ILE A 37 -14.71 1.16 9.86
N SER A 38 -14.46 1.43 8.59
CA SER A 38 -13.23 1.03 7.91
C SER A 38 -12.49 2.27 7.43
N ILE A 39 -11.18 2.29 7.62
CA ILE A 39 -10.27 3.35 7.16
C ILE A 39 -9.12 2.74 6.36
N GLY A 40 -8.65 3.47 5.35
CA GLY A 40 -7.38 3.23 4.67
C GLY A 40 -6.35 4.26 5.11
N ILE A 41 -5.07 3.89 5.10
CA ILE A 41 -3.97 4.75 5.52
C ILE A 41 -2.88 4.70 4.45
N GLY A 42 -2.58 5.86 3.84
CA GLY A 42 -1.50 6.03 2.88
C GLY A 42 -0.32 6.80 3.48
N ILE A 43 0.90 6.26 3.38
CA ILE A 43 2.11 6.89 3.95
C ILE A 43 3.21 7.02 2.90
N HIS A 44 3.70 8.23 2.70
CA HIS A 44 4.80 8.52 1.79
C HIS A 44 5.84 9.42 2.45
N ALA A 45 7.11 9.04 2.32
CA ALA A 45 8.25 9.86 2.68
C ALA A 45 8.79 10.58 1.43
N GLY A 46 8.79 11.91 1.45
CA GLY A 46 9.29 12.72 0.36
C GLY A 46 9.52 14.17 0.79
N GLU A 47 10.18 14.94 -0.06
CA GLU A 47 10.42 16.36 0.18
C GLU A 47 9.11 17.15 0.09
N VAL A 48 8.97 18.12 0.99
CA VAL A 48 7.82 19.02 1.06
C VAL A 48 8.28 20.44 1.34
N MET A 49 7.53 21.41 0.86
CA MET A 49 7.72 22.82 1.19
C MET A 49 6.73 23.21 2.29
N LEU A 50 7.24 23.75 3.39
CA LEU A 50 6.41 24.34 4.43
C LEU A 50 6.07 25.77 4.00
N GLY A 51 4.78 26.10 3.94
CA GLY A 51 4.31 27.43 3.57
C GLY A 51 3.23 27.92 4.52
N THR A 52 3.16 29.22 4.73
CA THR A 52 2.06 29.85 5.47
C THR A 52 1.08 30.40 4.46
N ILE A 53 -0.17 29.93 4.49
CA ILE A 53 -1.25 30.43 3.63
C ILE A 53 -2.26 31.16 4.51
N GLY A 54 -2.62 32.39 4.15
CA GLY A 54 -3.67 33.14 4.84
C GLY A 54 -3.57 34.65 4.72
N SER A 55 -4.57 35.34 5.28
CA SER A 55 -4.59 36.81 5.40
C SER A 55 -4.04 37.24 6.77
N HIS A 56 -3.81 38.55 6.99
CA HIS A 56 -3.23 39.08 8.23
C HIS A 56 -3.89 38.58 9.54
N ASN A 57 -5.17 38.21 9.50
CA ASN A 57 -5.91 37.74 10.68
C ASN A 57 -6.01 36.21 10.83
N ARG A 58 -5.53 35.42 9.86
CA ARG A 58 -5.53 33.95 9.95
C ARG A 58 -4.45 33.38 9.04
N LEU A 59 -3.33 32.99 9.65
CA LEU A 59 -2.22 32.31 9.00
C LEU A 59 -2.30 30.81 9.34
N ASP A 60 -2.60 29.98 8.34
CA ASP A 60 -2.58 28.52 8.49
C ASP A 60 -1.25 27.99 7.91
N THR A 61 -0.48 27.25 8.72
CA THR A 61 0.72 26.56 8.25
C THR A 61 0.31 25.31 7.49
N THR A 62 0.68 25.23 6.22
CA THR A 62 0.38 24.08 5.37
C THR A 62 1.65 23.47 4.80
N VAL A 63 1.54 22.22 4.40
CA VAL A 63 2.58 21.47 3.72
C VAL A 63 2.17 21.36 2.26
N ILE A 64 2.98 21.91 1.36
CA ILE A 64 2.72 21.90 -0.07
C ILE A 64 3.79 21.06 -0.72
N GLY A 65 3.37 20.09 -1.54
CA GLY A 65 4.32 19.32 -2.31
C GLY A 65 3.74 18.05 -2.87
N ASP A 66 4.47 17.57 -3.86
CA ASP A 66 4.24 16.33 -4.56
C ASP A 66 4.13 15.10 -3.65
N ALA A 67 4.82 15.13 -2.50
CA ALA A 67 4.76 14.05 -1.51
C ALA A 67 3.38 13.93 -0.85
N VAL A 68 2.68 15.06 -0.61
CA VAL A 68 1.33 15.07 -0.03
C VAL A 68 0.33 14.43 -0.99
N ASN A 69 0.46 14.72 -2.29
CA ASN A 69 -0.37 14.14 -3.33
C ASN A 69 -0.16 12.62 -3.47
N ILE A 70 1.08 12.14 -3.32
CA ILE A 70 1.38 10.69 -3.33
C ILE A 70 0.77 10.01 -2.10
N ALA A 71 0.90 10.60 -0.91
CA ALA A 71 0.29 10.05 0.31
C ALA A 71 -1.23 9.92 0.19
N ALA A 72 -1.92 10.97 -0.25
CA ALA A 72 -3.37 10.96 -0.49
C ALA A 72 -3.77 9.92 -1.55
N ARG A 73 -2.96 9.75 -2.60
CA ARG A 73 -3.21 8.72 -3.61
C ARG A 73 -3.04 7.31 -3.04
N LEU A 74 -2.03 7.06 -2.21
CA LEU A 74 -1.86 5.76 -1.53
C LEU A 74 -3.06 5.44 -0.63
N GLU A 75 -3.59 6.44 0.08
CA GLU A 75 -4.81 6.26 0.88
C GLU A 75 -5.99 5.83 -0.01
N SER A 76 -6.24 6.56 -1.11
CA SER A 76 -7.34 6.22 -2.04
C SER A 76 -7.20 4.81 -2.64
N LEU A 77 -5.96 4.36 -2.85
CA LEU A 77 -5.65 3.04 -3.39
C LEU A 77 -5.91 1.90 -2.40
N CYS A 78 -5.95 2.17 -1.10
CA CYS A 78 -6.30 1.16 -0.09
C CYS A 78 -7.65 0.51 -0.42
N LYS A 79 -8.63 1.30 -0.86
CA LYS A 79 -9.94 0.80 -1.30
C LYS A 79 -9.85 -0.11 -2.52
N LYS A 80 -9.02 0.25 -3.50
CA LYS A 80 -8.83 -0.52 -4.75
C LYS A 80 -8.13 -1.86 -4.50
N TYR A 81 -7.09 -1.84 -3.66
CA TYR A 81 -6.33 -3.04 -3.29
C TYR A 81 -6.96 -3.87 -2.18
N ARG A 82 -8.00 -3.35 -1.52
CA ARG A 82 -8.63 -3.92 -0.31
C ARG A 82 -7.62 -4.16 0.81
N THR A 83 -6.69 -3.22 0.96
CA THR A 83 -5.69 -3.20 2.01
C THR A 83 -6.00 -2.07 3.00
N ARG A 84 -5.43 -2.13 4.19
CA ARG A 84 -5.66 -1.10 5.23
C ARG A 84 -4.55 -0.06 5.31
N ILE A 85 -3.30 -0.47 5.05
CA ILE A 85 -2.14 0.42 5.07
C ILE A 85 -1.33 0.20 3.80
N LEU A 86 -1.07 1.30 3.09
CA LEU A 86 -0.17 1.34 1.95
C LEU A 86 0.96 2.34 2.20
N ILE A 87 2.17 1.91 1.94
CA ILE A 87 3.36 2.76 2.01
C ILE A 87 4.06 2.78 0.66
N SER A 88 4.80 3.85 0.38
CA SER A 88 5.71 3.85 -0.76
C SER A 88 7.04 3.18 -0.43
N LYS A 89 7.79 2.79 -1.46
CA LYS A 89 9.16 2.29 -1.30
C LYS A 89 10.09 3.30 -0.62
N GLU A 90 9.89 4.60 -0.85
CA GLU A 90 10.65 5.66 -0.17
C GLU A 90 10.43 5.66 1.35
N THR A 91 9.20 5.39 1.80
CA THR A 91 8.89 5.20 3.24
C THR A 91 9.62 3.98 3.78
N TYR A 92 9.53 2.84 3.09
CA TYR A 92 10.23 1.61 3.50
C TYR A 92 11.75 1.84 3.58
N ASP A 93 12.34 2.50 2.59
CA ASP A 93 13.78 2.78 2.57
C ASP A 93 14.20 3.75 3.67
N ALA A 94 13.35 4.70 4.04
CA ALA A 94 13.59 5.55 5.20
C ALA A 94 13.60 4.76 6.51
N MET A 95 12.73 3.76 6.67
CA MET A 95 12.74 2.84 7.81
C MET A 95 14.00 1.98 7.84
N VAL A 96 14.40 1.40 6.70
CA VAL A 96 15.62 0.59 6.59
C VAL A 96 16.86 1.42 6.94
N ARG A 97 16.93 2.68 6.48
CA ARG A 97 18.03 3.59 6.85
C ARG A 97 18.07 3.93 8.33
N SER A 98 16.94 3.95 9.04
CA SER A 98 16.90 4.34 10.45
C SER A 98 17.29 3.20 11.39
N THR A 99 16.84 1.98 11.13
CA THR A 99 16.98 0.85 12.09
C THR A 99 17.59 -0.42 11.50
N GLY A 100 17.84 -0.46 10.19
CA GLY A 100 18.34 -1.64 9.47
C GLY A 100 17.24 -2.61 9.08
N GLU A 101 17.45 -3.34 7.98
CA GLU A 101 16.45 -4.22 7.36
C GLU A 101 15.99 -5.36 8.28
N SER A 102 16.92 -6.01 9.00
CA SER A 102 16.58 -7.11 9.91
C SER A 102 15.65 -6.70 11.06
N GLN A 103 15.69 -5.43 11.48
CA GLN A 103 14.73 -4.92 12.47
C GLN A 103 13.36 -4.60 11.87
N ILE A 104 13.30 -4.31 10.57
CA ILE A 104 12.04 -4.10 9.88
C ILE A 104 11.33 -5.43 9.66
N ASP A 105 12.05 -6.44 9.16
CA ASP A 105 11.50 -7.77 8.90
C ASP A 105 11.00 -8.47 10.18
N SER A 106 11.54 -8.15 11.36
CA SER A 106 11.10 -8.73 12.62
C SER A 106 9.91 -8.02 13.26
N ALA A 107 9.65 -6.76 12.89
CA ALA A 107 8.62 -5.93 13.52
C ALA A 107 7.41 -5.65 12.59
N PHE A 108 7.61 -5.72 11.27
CA PHE A 108 6.60 -5.31 10.30
C PHE A 108 6.36 -6.37 9.24
N ASP A 109 5.08 -6.67 9.02
CA ASP A 109 4.62 -7.54 7.96
C ASP A 109 4.43 -6.71 6.68
N ILE A 110 5.47 -6.67 5.83
CA ILE A 110 5.49 -5.81 4.63
C ILE A 110 5.79 -6.60 3.36
N ARG A 111 5.03 -6.31 2.29
CA ARG A 111 5.31 -6.84 0.95
C ARG A 111 5.05 -5.80 -0.13
N GLU A 112 5.79 -5.91 -1.23
CA GLU A 112 5.53 -5.10 -2.42
C GLU A 112 4.33 -5.67 -3.19
N ILE A 113 3.32 -4.83 -3.46
CA ILE A 113 2.09 -5.27 -4.14
C ILE A 113 1.91 -4.71 -5.55
N ASP A 114 2.49 -3.55 -5.87
CA ASP A 114 2.33 -2.95 -7.21
C ASP A 114 3.37 -1.87 -7.51
N ARG A 115 3.44 -1.44 -8.78
CA ARG A 115 4.26 -0.31 -9.23
C ARG A 115 3.46 0.57 -10.18
N LEU A 116 3.21 1.81 -9.77
CA LEU A 116 2.22 2.69 -10.38
C LEU A 116 2.88 3.90 -11.03
N GLN A 117 2.56 4.18 -12.29
CA GLN A 117 2.90 5.47 -12.88
C GLN A 117 1.98 6.58 -12.35
N VAL A 118 2.57 7.70 -11.95
CA VAL A 118 1.83 8.89 -11.51
C VAL A 118 1.80 9.86 -12.70
N SER A 119 0.59 10.17 -13.19
CA SER A 119 0.39 11.16 -14.26
C SER A 119 1.13 12.46 -13.92
N GLY A 120 1.94 12.95 -14.85
CA GLY A 120 2.76 14.14 -14.68
C GLY A 120 4.16 13.90 -14.09
N LYS A 121 4.57 12.65 -13.77
CA LYS A 121 5.91 12.35 -13.23
C LYS A 121 6.68 11.30 -14.04
N ASN A 122 8.01 11.48 -14.10
CA ASN A 122 8.92 10.55 -14.79
C ASN A 122 9.25 9.27 -14.01
N LYS A 123 8.97 9.20 -12.70
CA LYS A 123 9.33 8.03 -11.87
C LYS A 123 8.09 7.31 -11.34
N PRO A 124 7.95 6.00 -11.59
CA PRO A 124 6.87 5.21 -11.02
C PRO A 124 7.05 5.04 -9.50
N VAL A 125 5.93 5.03 -8.78
CA VAL A 125 5.89 4.80 -7.34
C VAL A 125 5.64 3.32 -7.06
N THR A 126 6.56 2.68 -6.36
CA THR A 126 6.38 1.31 -5.88
C THR A 126 5.52 1.32 -4.62
N VAL A 127 4.46 0.52 -4.62
CA VAL A 127 3.46 0.43 -3.56
C VAL A 127 3.68 -0.84 -2.75
N MET A 128 3.76 -0.68 -1.43
CA MET A 128 3.95 -1.76 -0.48
C MET A 128 2.79 -1.79 0.49
N GLU A 129 2.31 -2.98 0.81
CA GLU A 129 1.28 -3.22 1.80
C GLU A 129 1.93 -3.50 3.15
N VAL A 130 1.41 -2.88 4.21
CA VAL A 130 1.68 -3.25 5.60
C VAL A 130 0.46 -3.99 6.13
N PHE A 131 0.62 -5.24 6.50
CA PHE A 131 -0.48 -6.16 6.82
C PHE A 131 -0.41 -6.73 8.25
N ASN A 132 0.26 -6.01 9.16
CA ASN A 132 0.37 -6.38 10.58
C ASN A 132 -0.99 -6.61 11.27
N ASN A 133 -2.02 -5.86 10.89
CA ASN A 133 -3.37 -5.94 11.47
C ASN A 133 -4.26 -7.01 10.80
N ASP A 134 -3.75 -7.77 9.82
CA ASP A 134 -4.47 -8.92 9.32
C ASP A 134 -4.54 -10.02 10.39
N ASN A 135 -5.56 -10.88 10.31
CA ASN A 135 -5.63 -12.04 11.18
C ASN A 135 -4.44 -13.00 10.93
N GLU A 136 -4.09 -13.79 11.95
CA GLU A 136 -2.92 -14.69 11.91
C GLU A 136 -2.95 -15.73 10.78
N ALA A 137 -4.14 -16.12 10.30
CA ALA A 137 -4.24 -17.05 9.17
C ALA A 137 -3.80 -16.36 7.87
N LEU A 138 -4.35 -15.17 7.60
CA LEU A 138 -4.02 -14.40 6.40
C LEU A 138 -2.56 -13.92 6.41
N LYS A 139 -2.02 -13.50 7.56
CA LYS A 139 -0.59 -13.15 7.70
C LYS A 139 0.32 -14.31 7.31
N ARG A 140 0.07 -15.51 7.85
CA ARG A 140 0.83 -16.73 7.52
C ARG A 140 0.72 -17.09 6.05
N GLN A 141 -0.48 -16.99 5.47
CA GLN A 141 -0.68 -17.23 4.04
C GLN A 141 0.12 -16.24 3.18
N LYS A 142 0.01 -14.94 3.44
CA LYS A 142 0.75 -13.88 2.74
C LYS A 142 2.27 -14.04 2.87
N ALA A 143 2.76 -14.44 4.04
CA ALA A 143 4.17 -14.73 4.28
C ALA A 143 4.65 -15.96 3.48
N ALA A 144 3.88 -17.06 3.50
CA ALA A 144 4.21 -18.28 2.80
C ALA A 144 4.24 -18.10 1.26
N THR A 145 3.41 -17.23 0.73
CA THR A 145 3.30 -16.96 -0.71
C THR A 145 4.22 -15.84 -1.20
N ARG A 146 4.94 -15.13 -0.31
CA ARG A 146 5.70 -13.90 -0.62
C ARG A 146 6.64 -14.05 -1.82
N SER A 147 7.47 -15.10 -1.82
CA SER A 147 8.45 -15.34 -2.89
C SER A 147 7.77 -15.67 -4.23
N ALA A 148 6.80 -16.58 -4.21
CA ALA A 148 6.05 -16.97 -5.41
C ALA A 148 5.23 -15.79 -5.99
N PHE A 149 4.70 -14.92 -5.13
CA PHE A 149 4.04 -13.69 -5.54
C PHE A 149 4.99 -12.72 -6.25
N GLN A 150 6.22 -12.55 -5.75
CA GLN A 150 7.24 -11.74 -6.41
C GLN A 150 7.59 -12.30 -7.80
N SER A 151 7.74 -13.61 -7.94
CA SER A 151 7.96 -14.26 -9.25
C SER A 151 6.78 -14.08 -10.20
N ALA A 152 5.53 -14.21 -9.72
CA ALA A 152 4.33 -13.99 -10.53
C ALA A 152 4.23 -12.54 -11.04
N ARG A 153 4.58 -11.57 -10.19
CA ARG A 153 4.64 -10.14 -10.58
C ARG A 153 5.74 -9.87 -11.61
N ALA A 154 6.87 -10.56 -11.52
CA ALA A 154 7.93 -10.46 -12.54
C ALA A 154 7.44 -10.96 -13.91
N LEU A 155 6.75 -12.11 -13.96
CA LEU A 155 6.11 -12.61 -15.19
C LEU A 155 5.11 -11.60 -15.77
N PHE A 156 4.26 -11.01 -14.91
CA PHE A 156 3.30 -9.99 -15.31
C PHE A 156 3.99 -8.76 -15.92
N THR A 157 5.04 -8.26 -15.26
CA THR A 157 5.82 -7.10 -15.71
C THR A 157 6.50 -7.39 -17.05
N SER A 158 6.98 -8.61 -17.27
CA SER A 158 7.54 -9.07 -18.55
C SER A 158 6.50 -9.42 -19.61
N ARG A 159 5.21 -9.05 -19.42
CA ARG A 159 4.09 -9.30 -20.34
C ARG A 159 3.84 -10.79 -20.66
N ARG A 160 4.34 -11.71 -19.82
CA ARG A 160 4.10 -13.15 -19.92
C ARG A 160 2.76 -13.49 -19.25
N PHE A 161 1.67 -12.92 -19.77
CA PHE A 161 0.37 -12.90 -19.10
C PHE A 161 -0.24 -14.28 -18.87
N THR A 162 -0.05 -15.24 -19.78
CA THR A 162 -0.53 -16.62 -19.60
C THR A 162 0.13 -17.29 -18.41
N GLU A 163 1.45 -17.11 -18.26
CA GLU A 163 2.21 -17.71 -17.16
C GLU A 163 1.94 -17.01 -15.84
N ALA A 164 1.84 -15.67 -15.88
CA ALA A 164 1.42 -14.87 -14.73
C ALA A 164 0.02 -15.29 -14.25
N LEU A 165 -0.94 -15.48 -15.16
CA LEU A 165 -2.30 -15.92 -14.85
C LEU A 165 -2.28 -17.26 -14.10
N HIS A 166 -1.58 -18.27 -14.63
CA HIS A 166 -1.45 -19.57 -13.97
C HIS A 166 -0.80 -19.46 -12.57
N ALA A 167 0.23 -18.61 -12.44
CA ALA A 167 0.88 -18.37 -11.16
C ALA A 167 -0.09 -17.72 -10.15
N PHE A 168 -0.82 -16.67 -10.54
CA PHE A 168 -1.78 -16.01 -9.66
C PHE A 168 -2.99 -16.90 -9.32
N GLN A 169 -3.47 -17.74 -10.24
CA GLN A 169 -4.51 -18.73 -9.94
C GLN A 169 -4.04 -19.77 -8.91
N THR A 170 -2.76 -20.16 -8.96
CA THR A 170 -2.17 -21.06 -7.96
C THR A 170 -2.06 -20.37 -6.60
N LEU A 171 -1.58 -19.12 -6.57
CA LEU A 171 -1.49 -18.31 -5.35
C LEU A 171 -2.87 -18.06 -4.73
N SER A 172 -3.89 -17.79 -5.54
CA SER A 172 -5.27 -17.58 -5.09
C SER A 172 -5.89 -18.82 -4.44
N LYS A 173 -5.38 -20.03 -4.72
CA LYS A 173 -5.80 -21.25 -4.01
C LYS A 173 -5.11 -21.40 -2.65
N GLN A 174 -3.91 -20.83 -2.49
CA GLN A 174 -3.12 -20.90 -1.25
C GLN A 174 -3.52 -19.80 -0.25
N ALA A 175 -3.86 -18.61 -0.74
CA ALA A 175 -4.41 -17.51 0.07
C ALA A 175 -5.69 -16.97 -0.60
N PRO A 176 -6.84 -17.63 -0.41
CA PRO A 176 -8.10 -17.25 -1.07
C PRO A 176 -8.63 -15.88 -0.64
N ASP A 177 -8.31 -15.45 0.59
CA ASP A 177 -8.75 -14.17 1.14
C ASP A 177 -7.84 -13.00 0.73
N ASP A 178 -6.74 -13.27 0.03
CA ASP A 178 -5.85 -12.24 -0.50
C ASP A 178 -6.35 -11.70 -1.83
N TYR A 179 -7.10 -10.59 -1.77
CA TYR A 179 -7.71 -9.97 -2.94
C TYR A 179 -6.71 -9.56 -4.03
N ILE A 180 -5.44 -9.33 -3.68
CA ILE A 180 -4.41 -8.92 -4.66
C ILE A 180 -4.25 -9.96 -5.78
N TYR A 181 -4.38 -11.25 -5.48
CA TYR A 181 -4.25 -12.31 -6.48
C TYR A 181 -5.41 -12.29 -7.47
N ARG A 182 -6.64 -12.11 -6.98
CA ARG A 182 -7.82 -11.94 -7.83
C ARG A 182 -7.69 -10.72 -8.74
N MET A 183 -7.24 -9.60 -8.19
CA MET A 183 -6.98 -8.39 -8.98
C MET A 183 -5.98 -8.66 -10.12
N TYR A 184 -4.88 -9.37 -9.84
CA TYR A 184 -3.90 -9.69 -10.87
C TYR A 184 -4.41 -10.72 -11.91
N ILE A 185 -5.25 -11.68 -11.50
CA ILE A 185 -5.95 -12.60 -12.43
C ILE A 185 -6.79 -11.78 -13.41
N GLU A 186 -7.66 -10.90 -12.90
CA GLU A 186 -8.53 -10.04 -13.71
C GLU A 186 -7.71 -9.15 -14.67
N ARG A 187 -6.55 -8.65 -14.23
CA ARG A 187 -5.63 -7.89 -15.10
C ARG A 187 -5.06 -8.76 -16.22
N CYS A 188 -4.57 -9.97 -15.91
CA CYS A 188 -4.02 -10.88 -16.92
C CYS A 188 -5.07 -11.23 -17.98
N GLU A 189 -6.30 -11.56 -17.55
CA GLU A 189 -7.41 -11.89 -18.45
C GLU A 189 -7.75 -10.75 -19.41
N ARG A 190 -7.77 -9.50 -18.93
CA ARG A 190 -8.01 -8.32 -19.79
C ARG A 190 -6.93 -8.14 -20.84
N PHE A 191 -5.66 -8.28 -20.46
CA PHE A 191 -4.54 -8.19 -21.41
C PHE A 191 -4.57 -9.31 -22.45
N LEU A 192 -4.93 -10.54 -22.06
CA LEU A 192 -5.08 -11.66 -22.99
C LEU A 192 -6.27 -11.47 -23.94
N ALA A 193 -7.34 -10.82 -23.47
CA ALA A 193 -8.53 -10.50 -24.26
C ALA A 193 -8.38 -9.23 -25.13
N ASN A 194 -7.22 -8.57 -25.13
CA ASN A 194 -6.96 -7.29 -25.80
C ASN A 194 -7.99 -6.18 -25.45
N GLN A 195 -8.50 -6.19 -24.23
CA GLN A 195 -9.43 -5.15 -23.78
C GLN A 195 -8.65 -3.93 -23.32
N PRO A 196 -8.97 -2.71 -23.80
CA PRO A 196 -8.29 -1.52 -23.35
C PRO A 196 -8.52 -1.32 -21.85
N PRO A 197 -7.54 -0.77 -21.13
CA PRO A 197 -7.71 -0.41 -19.74
C PRO A 197 -8.81 0.63 -19.58
N SER A 198 -9.73 0.40 -18.65
CA SER A 198 -10.70 1.44 -18.25
C SER A 198 -9.94 2.66 -17.71
N ALA A 199 -10.46 3.87 -17.93
CA ALA A 199 -9.83 5.14 -17.54
C ALA A 199 -9.42 5.23 -16.05
N ASP A 200 -10.02 4.41 -15.17
CA ASP A 200 -9.71 4.33 -13.73
C ASP A 200 -8.75 3.17 -13.33
N ALA A 201 -8.39 2.30 -14.28
CA ALA A 201 -7.70 1.03 -13.98
C ALA A 201 -6.18 1.12 -14.04
N GLU A 202 -5.61 2.04 -14.82
CA GLU A 202 -4.18 2.04 -15.09
C GLU A 202 -3.49 3.29 -14.57
N SER A 203 -2.80 3.14 -13.44
CA SER A 203 -1.49 3.74 -13.35
C SER A 203 -0.55 2.94 -14.25
N MET A 204 -0.71 3.21 -15.54
CA MET A 204 0.00 2.74 -16.73
C MET A 204 1.12 1.74 -16.47
N VAL A 205 1.02 0.57 -17.08
CA VAL A 205 2.21 -0.18 -17.51
C VAL A 205 2.81 0.64 -18.68
N PRO A 206 3.93 1.36 -18.54
CA PRO A 206 4.43 2.18 -19.64
C PRO A 206 5.57 1.44 -20.35
N ALA A 207 5.33 1.19 -21.64
CA ALA A 207 6.21 0.68 -22.72
C ALA A 207 6.82 -0.72 -22.55
#